data_AF-A0AA46TNT9-F1
#
_entry.id   AF-A0AA46TNT9-F1
#
_cell.length_a   1.000
_cell.length_b   1.000
_cell.length_c   1.000
_cell.angle_alpha   90.00
_cell.angle_beta   90.00
_cell.angle_gamma   90.00
#
_symmetry.space_group_name_H-M   'P 1'
#
loop_
_entity.id
_entity.type
_entity.pdbx_description
1 polymer ?
#
loop_
_entity_poly.entity_id
_entity_poly.type
_entity_poly.pdbx_seq_one_letter_code
_entity_poly.pdbx_strand_id
1 'polypeptide(L)' 'MSAKWIPLEEALKHNRSVIARQPASMGLSIHRETLVLERVASALAG' A
#
# COMPACT_ATOMS: atom_id res chain seq x y z
N MET A 1 8.82 8.91 -15.36
CA MET A 1 8.54 8.49 -13.96
C MET A 1 9.85 8.13 -13.30
N SER A 2 10.14 8.67 -12.11
CA SER A 2 11.28 8.23 -11.29
C SER A 2 10.75 7.46 -10.09
N ALA A 3 11.27 6.25 -9.90
CA ALA A 3 10.99 5.48 -8.69
C ALA A 3 11.70 6.13 -7.49
N LYS A 4 10.99 6.22 -6.37
CA LYS A 4 11.55 6.73 -5.11
C LYS A 4 11.25 5.72 -4.02
N TRP A 5 12.24 5.50 -3.15
CA TRP A 5 12.01 4.81 -1.89
C TRP A 5 11.18 5.73 -0.98
N ILE A 6 10.15 5.16 -0.36
CA ILE A 6 9.29 5.85 0.59
C ILE A 6 9.17 5.00 1.86
N PRO A 7 8.87 5.61 3.02
CA PRO A 7 8.55 4.87 4.24
C PRO A 7 7.38 3.90 4.02
N LEU A 8 7.45 2.73 4.67
CA LEU A 8 6.45 1.67 4.55
C LEU A 8 5.05 2.13 5.00
N GLU A 9 5.02 2.96 6.04
CA GLU A 9 3.82 3.50 6.66
C GLU A 9 3.13 4.49 5.71
N GLU A 10 3.92 5.26 4.95
CA GLU A 10 3.40 6.16 3.93
C GLU A 10 2.78 5.39 2.75
N ALA A 11 3.43 4.31 2.30
CA ALA A 11 2.91 3.43 1.27
C ALA A 11 1.58 2.79 1.70
N LEU A 12 1.52 2.25 2.93
CA LEU A 12 0.31 1.65 3.49
C LEU A 12 -0.83 2.68 3.63
N LYS A 13 -0.53 3.88 4.12
CA LYS A 13 -1.50 4.98 4.24
C LYS A 13 -2.07 5.37 2.87
N HIS A 14 -1.22 5.47 1.85
CA HIS A 14 -1.65 5.74 0.49
C HIS A 14 -2.59 4.66 -0.02
N ASN A 15 -2.17 3.39 0.07
CA ASN A 15 -2.95 2.28 -0.48
C ASN A 15 -4.33 2.15 0.19
N ARG A 16 -4.38 2.24 1.53
CA ARG A 16 -5.65 2.25 2.28
C ARG A 16 -6.55 3.42 1.87
N SER A 17 -5.97 4.60 1.63
CA SER A 17 -6.73 5.76 1.17
C SER A 17 -7.32 5.57 -0.23
N VAL A 18 -6.60 4.91 -1.15
CA VAL A 18 -7.13 4.61 -2.49
C VAL A 18 -8.23 3.55 -2.41
N ILE A 19 -8.01 2.48 -1.63
CA ILE A 19 -9.02 1.44 -1.38
C ILE A 19 -10.31 2.03 -0.80
N ALA A 20 -10.20 2.93 0.18
CA ALA A 20 -11.36 3.58 0.78
C ALA A 20 -12.14 4.47 -0.21
N ARG A 21 -11.41 5.15 -1.12
CA ARG A 21 -12.01 6.05 -2.13
C ARG A 21 -12.66 5.33 -3.30
N GLN A 22 -12.29 4.06 -3.56
CA GLN A 22 -12.83 3.23 -4.64
C GLN A 22 -12.95 3.97 -5.99
N PRO A 23 -11.87 4.60 -6.51
CA PRO A 23 -11.96 5.29 -7.78
C PRO A 23 -12.30 4.31 -8.91
N ALA A 24 -13.05 4.76 -9.91
CA ALA A 24 -13.50 3.91 -11.02
C ALA A 24 -12.35 3.25 -11.80
N SER A 25 -11.14 3.81 -11.73
CA SER A 25 -9.92 3.28 -12.34
C SER A 25 -9.16 2.28 -11.47
N MET A 26 -9.66 1.94 -10.28
CA MET A 26 -8.97 1.07 -9.33
C MET A 26 -8.91 -0.38 -9.85
N GLY A 27 -7.70 -0.93 -9.88
CA GLY A 27 -7.47 -2.36 -10.11
C GLY A 27 -7.29 -3.15 -8.80
N LEU A 28 -7.33 -4.48 -8.90
CA LEU A 28 -7.14 -5.38 -7.74
C LEU A 28 -5.70 -5.42 -7.21
N SER A 29 -4.72 -4.90 -7.96
CA SER A 29 -3.30 -4.93 -7.58
C SER A 29 -3.03 -4.21 -6.27
N ILE A 30 -3.72 -3.10 -6.00
CA ILE A 30 -3.50 -2.31 -4.78
C ILE A 30 -3.90 -3.06 -3.51
N HIS A 31 -4.92 -3.93 -3.57
CA HIS A 31 -5.28 -4.79 -2.44
C HIS A 31 -4.17 -5.81 -2.15
N ARG A 32 -3.59 -6.42 -3.20
CA ARG A 32 -2.51 -7.40 -3.08
C ARG A 32 -1.25 -6.75 -2.53
N GLU A 33 -0.90 -5.57 -3.04
CA GLU A 33 0.22 -4.78 -2.55
C GLU A 33 0.03 -4.43 -1.07
N THR A 34 -1.14 -3.90 -0.70
CA THR A 34 -1.47 -3.58 0.70
C THR A 34 -1.27 -4.78 1.61
N LEU A 35 -1.79 -5.94 1.24
CA LEU A 35 -1.66 -7.16 2.02
C LEU A 35 -0.20 -7.59 2.22
N VAL A 36 0.64 -7.45 1.19
CA VAL A 36 2.07 -7.76 1.29
C VAL A 36 2.77 -6.78 2.24
N LEU A 37 2.53 -5.48 2.06
CA LEU A 37 3.14 -4.45 2.90
C LEU A 37 2.72 -4.55 4.36
N GLU A 38 1.48 -4.95 4.65
CA GLU A 38 1.00 -5.22 6.02
C GLU A 38 1.75 -6.39 6.66
N ARG A 39 2.04 -7.45 5.90
CA ARG A 39 2.88 -8.56 6.37
C ARG A 39 4.31 -8.12 6.65
N VAL A 40 4.89 -7.28 5.79
CA VAL A 40 6.23 -6.72 6.01
C VAL A 40 6.25 -5.87 7.28
N ALA A 41 5.25 -4.99 7.47
CA ALA A 41 5.15 -4.17 8.68
C ALA A 41 5.06 -5.02 9.95
N SER A 42 4.26 -6.10 9.90
CA SER A 42 4.16 -7.06 11.01
C SER A 42 5.47 -7.78 11.28
N ALA A 43 6.26 -8.11 10.25
CA ALA A 43 7.53 -8.81 10.39
C ALA A 43 8.64 -7.90 10.94
N LEU A 44 8.58 -6.59 10.69
CA LEU A 44 9.54 -5.60 11.21
C LEU A 44 9.23 -5.14 12.64
N ALA A 45 8.02 -5.39 13.14
CA ALA A 45 7.59 -5.01 14.48
C ALA A 45 7.92 -6.06 15.56
N GLY A 46 8.43 -7.22 15.18
CA GLY A 46 8.89 -8.31 16.06
C GLY A 46 10.40 -8.48 16.01
#